data_AF-A0A847WDH0-F1
#
_entry.id   AF-A0A847WDH0-F1
#
_cell.length_a   1.000
_cell.length_b   1.000
_cell.length_c   1.000
_cell.angle_alpha   90.00
_cell.angle_beta   90.00
_cell.angle_gamma   90.00
#
_symmetry.space_group_name_H-M   'P 1'
#
loop_
_entity.id
_entity.type
_entity.pdbx_description
1 polymer ?
#
loop_
_entity_poly.entity_id
_entity_poly.type
_entity_poly.pdbx_seq_one_letter_code
_entity_poly.pdbx_strand_id
1 'polypeptide(L)'
;MASKERIFIDKTEIVCGLLMGTTATRVSIKASDIIEVSFSAMEVKKLLGKQKKEMLTIKVKSQQFPYVITKEKMDEKYWESYKTGMKTFCKNNRITFNDFSSMPAMAPGEAPKA
;
A
#
# COMPACT_ATOMS: atom_id res chain seq x y z
N MET A 1 -5.52 -18.13 -16.40
CA MET A 1 -4.92 -17.88 -15.06
C MET A 1 -4.57 -16.40 -14.97
N ALA A 2 -5.43 -15.59 -14.35
CA ALA A 2 -5.08 -14.19 -14.10
C ALA A 2 -3.97 -14.13 -13.04
N SER A 3 -2.89 -13.39 -13.31
CA SER A 3 -1.83 -13.16 -12.34
C SER A 3 -2.44 -12.71 -11.00
N LYS A 4 -2.11 -13.42 -9.92
CA LYS A 4 -2.53 -13.06 -8.55
C LYS A 4 -1.74 -11.86 -8.00
N GLU A 5 -0.71 -11.44 -8.72
CA GLU A 5 0.05 -10.23 -8.45
C GLU A 5 -0.82 -9.01 -8.75
N ARG A 6 -0.89 -8.12 -7.77
CA ARG A 6 -1.83 -6.98 -7.78
C ARG A 6 -1.11 -5.64 -7.76
N ILE A 7 0.20 -5.62 -7.59
CA ILE A 7 1.00 -4.40 -7.65
C ILE A 7 2.16 -4.68 -8.59
N PHE A 8 2.25 -3.90 -9.66
CA PHE A 8 3.38 -3.86 -10.57
C PHE A 8 4.08 -2.53 -10.39
N ILE A 9 5.41 -2.56 -10.29
CA ILE A 9 6.23 -1.38 -10.02
C ILE A 9 7.19 -1.25 -11.19
N ASP A 10 6.92 -0.28 -12.06
CA ASP A 10 7.86 0.15 -13.10
C ASP A 10 8.72 1.31 -12.56
N LYS A 11 9.75 1.73 -13.30
CA LYS A 11 10.58 2.90 -13.00
C LYS A 11 9.76 4.19 -12.88
N THR A 12 8.69 4.33 -13.67
CA THR A 12 7.96 5.61 -13.82
C THR A 12 6.56 5.61 -13.22
N GLU A 13 5.98 4.43 -12.98
CA GLU A 13 4.63 4.29 -12.48
C GLU A 13 4.45 3.05 -11.60
N ILE A 14 3.43 3.10 -10.76
CA ILE A 14 2.92 1.96 -10.01
C ILE A 14 1.56 1.61 -10.60
N VAL A 15 1.38 0.38 -11.02
CA VAL A 15 0.09 -0.14 -11.47
C VAL A 15 -0.46 -1.07 -10.39
N CYS A 16 -1.59 -0.68 -9.80
CA CYS A 16 -2.22 -1.45 -8.72
C CYS A 16 -3.63 -1.89 -9.10
N GLY A 17 -3.95 -3.15 -8.80
CA GLY A 17 -5.28 -3.73 -8.90
C GLY A 17 -6.03 -3.56 -7.58
N LEU A 18 -6.95 -2.61 -7.53
CA LEU A 18 -7.79 -2.30 -6.38
C LEU A 18 -9.13 -3.03 -6.50
N LEU A 19 -9.64 -3.53 -5.37
CA LEU A 19 -11.02 -4.02 -5.29
C LEU A 19 -11.90 -2.92 -4.69
N MET A 20 -12.74 -2.31 -5.52
CA MET A 20 -13.73 -1.31 -5.12
C MET A 20 -15.12 -1.95 -5.14
N GLY A 21 -15.61 -2.35 -3.96
CA GLY A 21 -16.82 -3.16 -3.87
C GLY A 21 -16.64 -4.53 -4.53
N THR A 22 -17.46 -4.84 -5.53
CA THR A 22 -17.38 -6.07 -6.32
C THR A 22 -16.48 -5.93 -7.56
N THR A 23 -16.03 -4.71 -7.87
CA THR A 23 -15.31 -4.41 -9.12
C THR A 23 -13.80 -4.37 -8.89
N ALA A 24 -13.05 -5.09 -9.72
CA ALA A 24 -11.60 -4.97 -9.78
C ALA A 24 -11.24 -3.84 -10.75
N THR A 25 -10.63 -2.78 -10.23
CA THR A 25 -10.16 -1.63 -11.01
C THR A 25 -8.64 -1.63 -11.04
N ARG A 26 -8.05 -1.39 -12.21
CA ARG A 26 -6.61 -1.11 -12.32
C ARG A 26 -6.39 0.39 -12.29
N VAL A 27 -5.46 0.83 -11.47
CA VAL A 27 -5.05 2.22 -11.36
C VAL A 27 -3.56 2.30 -11.68
N SER A 28 -3.19 3.17 -12.62
CA SER A 28 -1.81 3.60 -12.82
C SER A 28 -1.59 4.89 -12.05
N ILE A 29 -0.50 4.93 -11.28
CA ILE A 29 -0.09 6.07 -10.46
C ILE A 29 1.33 6.45 -10.89
N LYS A 30 1.47 7.61 -11.54
CA LYS A 30 2.77 8.11 -11.98
C LYS A 30 3.63 8.54 -10.78
N ALA A 31 4.94 8.31 -10.86
CA ALA A 31 5.89 8.76 -9.85
C ALA A 31 5.78 10.27 -9.55
N SER A 32 5.56 11.07 -10.60
CA SER A 32 5.40 12.53 -10.50
C SER A 32 4.23 12.98 -9.62
N ASP A 33 3.22 12.12 -9.47
CA ASP A 33 1.98 12.44 -8.78
C ASP A 33 1.98 11.97 -7.34
N ILE A 34 2.94 11.12 -6.96
CA ILE A 34 3.06 10.56 -5.62
C ILE A 34 3.77 11.55 -4.71
N ILE A 35 3.17 11.79 -3.55
CA ILE A 35 3.73 12.62 -2.48
C ILE A 35 4.49 11.72 -1.50
N GLU A 36 3.86 10.61 -1.10
CA GLU A 36 4.35 9.74 -0.05
C GLU A 36 3.84 8.32 -0.26
N VAL A 37 4.68 7.34 0.08
CA VAL A 37 4.32 5.94 0.23
C VAL A 37 4.61 5.51 1.66
N SER A 38 3.65 4.84 2.31
CA SER A 38 3.84 4.31 3.64
C SER A 38 3.31 2.89 3.82
N PHE A 39 4.03 2.10 4.62
CA PHE A 39 3.56 0.82 5.14
C PHE A 39 3.26 0.99 6.63
N SER A 40 2.10 0.54 7.09
CA SER A 40 1.71 0.65 8.49
C SER A 40 1.06 -0.62 9.00
N ALA A 41 1.22 -0.89 10.29
CA ALA A 41 0.44 -1.91 10.96
C ALA A 41 -1.04 -1.50 11.07
N MET A 42 -1.94 -2.47 10.94
CA MET A 42 -3.39 -2.31 11.13
C MET A 42 -3.96 -3.49 11.93
N GLU A 43 -5.09 -3.28 12.61
CA GLU A 43 -5.86 -4.37 13.22
C GLU A 43 -7.04 -4.74 12.34
N VAL A 44 -7.24 -6.02 12.11
CA VAL A 44 -8.44 -6.56 11.47
C VAL A 44 -9.22 -7.36 12.50
N LYS A 45 -10.53 -7.10 12.61
CA LYS A 45 -11.44 -7.92 13.42
C LYS A 45 -11.70 -9.24 12.70
N LYS A 46 -11.42 -10.36 13.36
CA LYS A 46 -11.77 -11.72 12.96
C LYS A 46 -12.78 -12.30 13.94
N LEU A 47 -13.37 -13.45 13.59
CA LEU A 47 -14.32 -14.15 14.46
C LEU A 47 -13.71 -14.53 15.81
N LEU A 48 -12.40 -14.80 15.86
CA LEU A 48 -11.66 -15.20 17.06
C LEU A 48 -10.69 -14.11 17.56
N GLY A 49 -11.17 -12.86 17.57
CA GLY A 49 -10.40 -11.73 18.10
C GLY A 49 -9.75 -10.86 17.02
N LYS A 50 -8.72 -10.11 17.39
CA LYS A 50 -8.05 -9.16 16.50
C LYS A 50 -6.78 -9.76 15.93
N GLN A 51 -6.56 -9.54 14.63
CA GLN A 51 -5.33 -9.96 13.95
C GLN A 51 -4.56 -8.72 13.48
N LYS A 52 -3.27 -8.63 13.85
CA LYS A 52 -2.37 -7.62 13.29
C LYS A 52 -2.11 -7.95 11.82
N LYS A 53 -2.35 -6.98 10.95
CA LYS A 53 -2.05 -7.00 9.52
C LYS A 53 -1.30 -5.73 9.15
N GLU A 54 -1.04 -5.57 7.88
CA GLU A 54 -0.35 -4.40 7.34
C GLU A 54 -1.17 -3.78 6.21
N MET A 55 -0.95 -2.49 6.00
CA MET A 55 -1.49 -1.75 4.88
C MET A 55 -0.42 -0.90 4.22
N LEU A 56 -0.57 -0.72 2.92
CA LEU A 56 0.17 0.19 2.05
C LEU A 56 -0.74 1.39 1.76
N THR A 57 -0.22 2.59 2.00
CA THR A 57 -0.88 3.85 1.68
C THR A 57 -0.04 4.61 0.64
N ILE A 58 -0.67 5.01 -0.46
CA ILE A 58 -0.04 5.83 -1.51
C ILE A 58 -0.79 7.15 -1.57
N LYS A 59 -0.16 8.23 -1.10
CA LYS A 59 -0.70 9.58 -1.14
C LYS A 59 -0.30 10.25 -2.45
N VAL A 60 -1.28 10.79 -3.18
CA VAL A 60 -1.06 11.45 -4.47
C VAL A 60 -1.58 12.88 -4.45
N LYS A 61 -1.02 13.74 -5.31
CA LYS A 61 -1.37 15.17 -5.42
C LYS A 61 -2.79 15.40 -5.92
N SER A 62 -3.24 14.58 -6.85
CA SER A 62 -4.49 14.76 -7.59
C SER A 62 -5.74 14.31 -6.83
N GLN A 63 -5.59 13.70 -5.65
CA GLN A 63 -6.71 13.14 -4.91
C GLN A 63 -6.71 13.57 -3.46
N GLN A 64 -7.92 13.81 -2.93
CA GLN A 64 -8.13 14.12 -1.52
C GLN A 64 -7.81 12.92 -0.62
N PHE A 65 -8.09 11.71 -1.08
CA PHE A 65 -7.91 10.48 -0.33
C PHE A 65 -6.77 9.64 -0.90
N PRO A 66 -5.94 9.02 -0.06
CA PRO A 66 -4.86 8.15 -0.53
C PRO A 66 -5.41 6.82 -1.04
N TYR A 67 -4.64 6.15 -1.89
CA TYR A 67 -4.89 4.76 -2.22
C TYR A 67 -4.46 3.88 -1.04
N VAL A 68 -5.38 3.07 -0.53
CA VAL A 68 -5.12 2.16 0.59
C VAL A 68 -5.27 0.72 0.13
N ILE A 69 -4.21 -0.05 0.34
CA ILE A 69 -4.11 -1.46 -0.04
C ILE A 69 -3.79 -2.25 1.22
N THR A 70 -4.63 -3.21 1.59
CA THR A 70 -4.41 -4.04 2.78
C THR A 70 -3.80 -5.39 2.42
N LYS A 71 -2.87 -5.88 3.25
CA LYS A 71 -2.25 -7.21 3.12
C LYS A 71 -3.29 -8.32 3.06
N GLU A 72 -4.39 -8.15 3.80
CA GLU A 72 -5.52 -9.10 3.81
C GLU A 72 -6.20 -9.28 2.44
N LYS A 73 -6.26 -8.23 1.62
CA LYS A 73 -6.89 -8.28 0.30
C LYS A 73 -5.93 -8.76 -0.80
N MET A 74 -4.69 -9.10 -0.44
CA MET A 74 -3.63 -9.50 -1.35
C MET A 74 -3.16 -10.93 -1.07
N ASP A 75 -2.46 -11.51 -2.04
CA ASP A 75 -1.72 -12.76 -1.80
C ASP A 75 -0.46 -12.41 -0.98
N GLU A 76 -0.47 -12.82 0.29
CA GLU A 76 0.51 -12.40 1.31
C GLU A 76 1.95 -12.74 0.91
N LYS A 77 2.17 -13.75 0.06
CA LYS A 77 3.51 -14.17 -0.38
C LYS A 77 4.26 -13.09 -1.16
N TYR A 78 3.55 -12.14 -1.76
CA TYR A 78 4.16 -11.04 -2.52
C TYR A 78 4.42 -9.79 -1.67
N TRP A 79 3.95 -9.76 -0.43
CA TRP A 79 3.94 -8.53 0.38
C TRP A 79 5.35 -7.95 0.61
N GLU A 80 6.31 -8.80 0.96
CA GLU A 80 7.70 -8.37 1.18
C GLU A 80 8.39 -7.94 -0.12
N SER A 81 8.01 -8.55 -1.25
CA SER A 81 8.47 -8.12 -2.57
C SER A 81 7.94 -6.72 -2.90
N TYR A 82 6.67 -6.44 -2.60
CA TYR A 82 6.08 -5.11 -2.78
C TYR A 82 6.76 -4.06 -1.91
N LYS A 83 7.06 -4.35 -0.63
CA LYS A 83 7.83 -3.42 0.22
C LYS A 83 9.19 -3.09 -0.37
N THR A 84 9.92 -4.11 -0.80
CA THR A 84 11.26 -3.96 -1.38
C THR A 84 11.23 -3.15 -2.67
N GLY A 85 10.27 -3.47 -3.55
CA GLY A 85 10.04 -2.76 -4.80
C GLY A 85 9.63 -1.30 -4.58
N MET A 86 8.69 -1.04 -3.65
CA MET A 86 8.23 0.30 -3.29
C MET A 86 9.37 1.15 -2.71
N LYS A 87 10.16 0.58 -1.80
CA LYS A 87 11.34 1.25 -1.22
C LYS A 87 12.32 1.66 -2.32
N THR A 88 12.57 0.76 -3.27
CA THR A 88 13.48 1.02 -4.40
C THR A 88 12.93 2.08 -5.35
N PHE A 89 11.66 1.97 -5.72
CA PHE A 89 10.95 2.94 -6.55
C PHE A 89 10.95 4.34 -5.93
N CYS A 90 10.63 4.44 -4.64
CA CYS A 90 10.58 5.71 -3.93
C CYS A 90 11.98 6.34 -3.84
N LYS A 91 13.01 5.54 -3.54
CA LYS A 91 14.41 5.99 -3.55
C LYS A 91 14.81 6.55 -4.92
N ASN A 92 14.48 5.85 -6.01
CA ASN A 92 14.83 6.26 -7.37
C ASN A 92 14.11 7.53 -7.82
N ASN A 93 12.87 7.73 -7.36
CA ASN A 93 12.03 8.87 -7.74
C ASN A 93 12.03 10.01 -6.70
N ARG A 94 12.85 9.91 -5.64
CA ARG A 94 12.92 10.88 -4.53
C ARG A 94 11.56 11.12 -3.84
N ILE A 95 10.77 10.06 -3.73
CA ILE A 95 9.48 10.05 -3.03
C ILE A 95 9.73 9.69 -1.57
N THR A 96 9.01 10.33 -0.64
CA THR A 96 9.05 9.97 0.78
C THR A 96 8.54 8.55 0.98
N PHE A 97 9.36 7.71 1.59
CA PHE A 97 9.01 6.33 1.93
C PHE A 97 9.10 6.13 3.44
N ASN A 98 7.99 5.68 4.03
CA ASN A 98 7.91 5.41 5.46
C ASN A 98 7.50 3.95 5.74
N ASP A 99 8.21 3.28 6.65
CA ASP A 99 7.84 1.93 7.08
C ASP A 99 7.59 1.90 8.60
N PHE A 100 6.30 1.81 8.94
CA PHE A 100 5.75 1.72 10.28
C PHE A 100 5.15 0.34 10.55
N SER A 101 5.51 -0.69 9.76
CA SER A 101 4.95 -2.04 9.91
C SER A 101 5.30 -2.71 11.25
N SER A 102 6.40 -2.29 11.88
CA SER A 102 6.82 -2.73 13.22
C SER A 102 6.12 -1.99 14.36
N MET A 103 5.53 -0.81 14.10
CA MET A 103 4.85 -0.01 15.11
C MET A 103 3.52 -0.65 15.56
N PRO A 104 2.92 -0.20 16.67
CA PRO A 104 1.56 -0.56 17.04
C PRO A 104 0.58 -0.28 15.89
N ALA A 105 -0.47 -1.09 15.77
CA ALA A 105 -1.46 -0.89 14.74
C ALA A 105 -2.17 0.46 14.93
N MET A 106 -2.23 1.24 13.85
CA MET A 106 -2.84 2.57 13.85
C MET A 106 -4.24 2.52 13.24
N ALA A 107 -5.11 3.43 13.64
CA ALA A 107 -6.38 3.60 12.94
C ALA A 107 -6.13 4.16 11.52
N PRO A 108 -6.96 3.79 10.53
CA PRO A 108 -6.86 4.37 9.18
C PRO A 108 -6.96 5.91 9.25
N GLY A 109 -5.91 6.62 8.82
CA GLY A 109 -5.87 8.09 8.78
C GLY A 109 -5.09 8.77 9.92
N GLU A 110 -4.59 8.02 10.90
CA GLU A 110 -3.65 8.58 11.88
C GLU A 110 -2.24 8.71 11.28
N ALA A 111 -1.54 9.80 11.59
CA ALA A 111 -0.12 9.94 11.30
C ALA A 111 0.68 9.34 12.47
N PRO A 112 1.79 8.63 12.20
CA PRO A 112 2.67 8.17 13.26
C PRO A 112 3.28 9.37 13.97
N LYS A 113 3.23 9.35 15.30
CA LYS A 113 3.98 10.32 16.12
C LYS A 113 5.41 9.81 16.23
N ALA A 114 6.35 10.66 15.83
CA ALA A 114 7.80 10.44 15.98
C ALA A 114 8.20 10.38 17.45
#